data_AF-A0AAJ1I171-F1
#
_entry.id   AF-A0AAJ1I171-F1
#
_cell.length_a   1.000
_cell.length_b   1.000
_cell.length_c   1.000
_cell.angle_alpha   90.00
_cell.angle_beta   90.00
_cell.angle_gamma   90.00
#
_symmetry.space_group_name_H-M   'P 1'
#
loop_
_entity.id
_entity.type
_entity.pdbx_description
1 polymer ?
#
loop_
_entity_poly.entity_id
_entity_poly.type
_entity_poly.pdbx_seq_one_letter_code
_entity_poly.pdbx_strand_id
1 'polypeptide(L)'
;MKMVQLTRRSAALMLLGALAACGGGGGGGSGEPGGGDPGNGGNPGNPGTPGNPGGTPTPVTGQYRMETGAENFDAALSAMNALGAQGYAFTYSLASGGTAFPVPIGDFYVTDTAHTGTRLDYRMVPDVAGVSALVAQLNAQGAQGYLYKSGMAFPSSTQDLRNLYVRSSSAAATYSYETRPAVGALDTSGFTQQLAEMSGRGFRYMGPLISGNEMFNLYVKDSKAPAFEYAVFALAAPFGMANGTALKQRLDEMGAKGHLLRGALVLRGNTEGVQLYEKSGDQQGAIEYRLESVSNNASLAQRLEQFNRNAAEGFFAFGDVVTDDGRFHSISVRNVRRMVHPLAGASFP
;
A
#
# COMPACT_ATOMS: atom_id res chain seq x y z
N MET A 1 27.63 1.53 12.41
CA MET A 1 26.90 0.70 11.43
C MET A 1 25.89 1.63 10.75
N LYS A 2 26.15 2.06 9.51
CA LYS A 2 25.31 3.05 8.81
C LYS A 2 23.98 2.39 8.46
N MET A 3 22.88 2.95 8.95
CA MET A 3 21.51 2.52 8.67
C MET A 3 21.25 2.77 7.18
N VAL A 4 21.33 1.72 6.36
CA VAL A 4 21.06 1.80 4.91
C VAL A 4 19.55 1.96 4.76
N GLN A 5 19.13 3.08 4.15
CA GLN A 5 17.72 3.36 3.91
C GLN A 5 17.09 2.24 3.05
N LEU A 6 16.06 1.58 3.57
CA LEU A 6 15.09 0.89 2.71
C LEU A 6 14.20 1.95 2.05
N THR A 7 14.71 2.61 1.01
CA THR A 7 13.82 3.33 0.08
C THR A 7 13.10 2.31 -0.80
N ARG A 8 11.88 2.61 -1.22
CA ARG A 8 10.96 1.58 -1.75
C ARG A 8 11.22 1.14 -3.19
N ARG A 9 12.26 1.68 -3.84
CA ARG A 9 12.93 1.02 -4.99
C ARG A 9 14.13 0.15 -4.57
N SER A 10 14.77 0.41 -3.42
CA SER A 10 15.72 -0.51 -2.78
C SER A 10 15.05 -1.74 -2.16
N ALA A 11 13.73 -1.69 -1.89
CA ALA A 11 12.97 -2.87 -1.44
C ALA A 11 13.00 -4.02 -2.46
N ALA A 12 13.21 -3.74 -3.77
CA ALA A 12 13.36 -4.78 -4.78
C ALA A 12 14.73 -5.49 -4.75
N LEU A 13 15.79 -4.86 -4.25
CA LEU A 13 17.14 -5.44 -4.20
C LEU A 13 17.63 -5.81 -2.79
N MET A 14 16.91 -5.41 -1.74
CA MET A 14 17.21 -5.75 -0.34
C MET A 14 16.09 -6.53 0.36
N LEU A 15 15.23 -7.24 -0.38
CA LEU A 15 14.34 -8.28 0.18
C LEU A 15 14.72 -9.70 -0.25
N LEU A 16 16.02 -9.99 -0.36
CA LEU A 16 16.52 -11.35 -0.15
C LEU A 16 16.75 -11.55 1.36
N GLY A 17 15.66 -11.79 2.07
CA GLY A 17 15.64 -12.33 3.44
C GLY A 17 16.12 -11.40 4.56
N ALA A 18 15.19 -10.65 5.18
CA ALA A 18 15.32 -10.22 6.57
C ALA A 18 14.00 -9.69 7.15
N LEU A 19 13.00 -10.56 7.32
CA LEU A 19 12.17 -10.55 8.54
C LEU A 19 12.14 -12.00 9.06
N ALA A 20 13.32 -12.49 9.45
CA ALA A 20 13.41 -13.68 10.27
C ALA A 20 13.17 -13.24 11.72
N ALA A 21 11.96 -13.50 12.22
CA ALA A 21 11.72 -13.56 13.65
C ALA A 21 12.72 -14.56 14.26
N CYS A 22 13.62 -14.07 15.10
CA CYS A 22 14.63 -14.89 15.76
C CYS A 22 14.09 -15.37 17.11
N GLY A 23 14.07 -16.69 17.30
CA GLY A 23 13.93 -17.40 18.59
C GLY A 23 12.49 -17.59 19.07
N GLY A 24 12.01 -18.76 19.45
CA GLY A 24 12.64 -20.04 19.72
C GLY A 24 11.90 -20.74 20.88
N GLY A 25 11.35 -21.93 20.62
CA GLY A 25 11.27 -23.06 21.57
C GLY A 25 10.18 -23.10 22.67
N GLY A 26 9.32 -24.13 22.58
CA GLY A 26 8.55 -24.75 23.68
C GLY A 26 7.12 -24.22 23.84
N GLY A 27 6.05 -25.00 23.99
CA GLY A 27 5.86 -26.42 24.18
C GLY A 27 4.54 -26.62 24.95
N GLY A 28 3.64 -27.48 24.46
CA GLY A 28 2.63 -28.17 25.27
C GLY A 28 1.19 -27.64 25.24
N GLY A 29 0.24 -28.55 24.96
CA GLY A 29 -0.96 -28.67 25.80
C GLY A 29 -2.33 -28.48 25.15
N SER A 30 -2.86 -29.56 24.57
CA SER A 30 -4.22 -30.14 24.76
C SER A 30 -5.50 -29.29 24.58
N GLY A 31 -6.43 -29.80 23.75
CA GLY A 31 -7.86 -29.71 24.07
C GLY A 31 -8.83 -29.57 22.89
N GLU A 32 -9.10 -30.66 22.17
CA GLU A 32 -10.40 -30.94 21.51
C GLU A 32 -11.45 -31.30 22.59
N PRO A 33 -12.79 -31.37 22.32
CA PRO A 33 -13.47 -31.65 21.03
C PRO A 33 -14.64 -30.69 20.70
N GLY A 34 -15.12 -30.60 19.44
CA GLY A 34 -16.15 -31.47 18.83
C GLY A 34 -17.54 -31.14 19.40
N GLY A 35 -18.58 -30.75 18.68
CA GLY A 35 -19.04 -31.06 17.34
C GLY A 35 -20.57 -31.27 17.46
N GLY A 36 -21.37 -30.81 16.50
CA GLY A 36 -22.81 -31.14 16.45
C GLY A 36 -23.72 -30.05 15.90
N ASP A 37 -23.89 -30.05 14.59
CA ASP A 37 -25.15 -29.69 13.88
C ASP A 37 -25.84 -31.05 13.52
N PRO A 38 -27.10 -31.17 13.02
CA PRO A 38 -27.93 -30.16 12.38
C PRO A 38 -29.45 -30.18 12.67
N GLY A 39 -30.15 -29.11 12.29
CA GLY A 39 -31.61 -29.02 12.37
C GLY A 39 -32.23 -28.21 11.22
N ASN A 40 -32.66 -28.93 10.18
CA ASN A 40 -33.42 -28.44 9.03
C ASN A 40 -34.88 -28.09 9.39
N GLY A 41 -35.44 -27.03 8.80
CA GLY A 41 -36.86 -26.67 8.91
C GLY A 41 -37.27 -25.62 7.88
N GLY A 42 -38.08 -26.03 6.91
CA GLY A 42 -38.48 -25.23 5.74
C GLY A 42 -39.57 -24.16 5.97
N ASN A 43 -39.48 -23.19 5.07
CA ASN A 43 -40.30 -22.03 4.67
C ASN A 43 -41.84 -22.05 4.93
N PRO A 44 -42.49 -20.87 5.03
CA PRO A 44 -43.17 -20.31 3.85
C PRO A 44 -43.10 -18.77 3.71
N GLY A 45 -43.30 -18.29 2.48
CA GLY A 45 -42.95 -16.95 2.01
C GLY A 45 -43.82 -15.77 2.45
N ASN A 46 -43.30 -14.57 2.16
CA ASN A 46 -44.02 -13.30 2.16
C ASN A 46 -43.34 -12.30 1.18
N PRO A 47 -43.97 -11.17 0.83
CA PRO A 47 -44.29 -10.76 -0.54
C PRO A 47 -43.22 -9.86 -1.16
N GLY A 48 -43.27 -9.73 -2.48
CA GLY A 48 -42.28 -9.03 -3.30
C GLY A 48 -41.89 -7.63 -2.80
N THR A 49 -40.59 -7.43 -2.64
CA THR A 49 -39.96 -6.11 -2.55
C THR A 49 -40.06 -5.40 -3.90
N PRO A 50 -40.47 -4.12 -3.95
CA PRO A 50 -40.41 -3.32 -5.17
C PRO A 50 -38.99 -3.27 -5.68
N GLY A 51 -38.78 -3.66 -6.94
CA GLY A 51 -37.48 -3.62 -7.60
C GLY A 51 -36.90 -2.23 -7.56
N ASN A 52 -35.77 -2.07 -6.88
CA ASN A 52 -34.92 -0.91 -7.04
C ASN A 52 -34.22 -1.04 -8.41
N PRO A 53 -34.36 -0.08 -9.33
CA PRO A 53 -33.59 -0.06 -10.57
C PRO A 53 -32.16 0.43 -10.26
N GLY A 54 -31.44 -0.33 -9.44
CA GLY A 54 -30.03 -0.11 -9.15
C GLY A 54 -29.22 -1.10 -9.96
N GLY A 55 -28.95 -0.79 -11.23
CA GLY A 55 -27.96 -1.55 -11.99
C GLY A 55 -26.68 -1.63 -11.15
N THR A 56 -26.18 -2.84 -10.94
CA THR A 56 -24.88 -3.05 -10.28
C THR A 56 -23.87 -2.18 -11.00
N PRO A 57 -23.20 -1.23 -10.32
CA PRO A 57 -22.19 -0.40 -10.97
C PRO A 57 -21.20 -1.31 -11.68
N THR A 58 -20.96 -1.07 -12.98
CA THR A 58 -19.95 -1.82 -13.71
C THR A 58 -18.63 -1.66 -12.94
N PRO A 59 -17.97 -2.76 -12.53
CA PRO A 59 -16.75 -2.65 -11.74
C PRO A 59 -15.69 -1.92 -12.56
N VAL A 60 -14.91 -1.07 -11.90
CA VAL A 60 -13.74 -0.44 -12.52
C VAL A 60 -12.75 -1.56 -12.84
N THR A 61 -12.53 -1.82 -14.12
CA THR A 61 -11.51 -2.76 -14.61
C THR A 61 -10.31 -2.00 -15.13
N GLY A 62 -9.19 -2.70 -15.31
CA GLY A 62 -7.96 -2.09 -15.83
C GLY A 62 -6.99 -3.09 -16.42
N GLN A 63 -5.82 -2.59 -16.79
CA GLN A 63 -4.73 -3.35 -17.36
C GLN A 63 -3.38 -2.88 -16.82
N TYR A 64 -2.50 -3.84 -16.61
CA TYR A 64 -1.11 -3.61 -16.24
C TYR A 64 -0.21 -3.72 -17.45
N ARG A 65 0.75 -2.80 -17.50
CA ARG A 65 1.90 -2.83 -18.41
C ARG A 65 3.17 -2.91 -17.57
N MET A 66 4.14 -3.67 -18.06
CA MET A 66 5.45 -3.78 -17.44
C MET A 66 6.52 -3.34 -18.42
N GLU A 67 7.37 -2.43 -17.99
CA GLU A 67 8.62 -2.09 -18.67
C GLU A 67 9.79 -2.74 -17.95
N THR A 68 10.91 -2.92 -18.64
CA THR A 68 12.18 -3.23 -17.98
C THR A 68 12.51 -2.14 -16.96
N GLY A 69 12.96 -2.53 -15.78
CA GLY A 69 13.36 -1.60 -14.73
C GLY A 69 14.42 -0.63 -15.23
N ALA A 70 14.17 0.67 -15.07
CA ALA A 70 15.13 1.69 -15.46
C ALA A 70 16.45 1.57 -14.68
N GLU A 71 17.55 2.00 -15.27
CA GLU A 71 18.90 1.91 -14.65
C GLU A 71 19.34 3.21 -13.97
N ASN A 72 18.64 4.31 -14.25
CA ASN A 72 18.93 5.64 -13.71
C ASN A 72 17.67 6.52 -13.64
N PHE A 73 17.80 7.66 -12.96
CA PHE A 73 16.70 8.61 -12.74
C PHE A 73 16.11 9.16 -14.03
N ASP A 74 16.92 9.49 -15.03
CA ASP A 74 16.46 10.13 -16.26
C ASP A 74 15.66 9.15 -17.12
N ALA A 75 16.14 7.91 -17.26
CA ALA A 75 15.41 6.84 -17.94
C ALA A 75 14.08 6.53 -17.23
N ALA A 76 14.09 6.46 -15.90
CA ALA A 76 12.88 6.22 -15.12
C ALA A 76 11.86 7.36 -15.28
N LEU A 77 12.31 8.62 -15.17
CA LEU A 77 11.45 9.79 -15.31
C LEU A 77 10.86 9.88 -16.73
N SER A 78 11.69 9.62 -17.75
CA SER A 78 11.26 9.58 -19.15
C SER A 78 10.18 8.51 -19.37
N ALA A 79 10.41 7.28 -18.92
CA ALA A 79 9.44 6.19 -19.05
C ALA A 79 8.13 6.50 -18.31
N MET A 80 8.21 6.99 -17.07
CA MET A 80 7.03 7.35 -16.28
C MET A 80 6.21 8.47 -16.94
N ASN A 81 6.86 9.49 -17.51
CA ASN A 81 6.16 10.57 -18.20
C ASN A 81 5.60 10.14 -19.56
N ALA A 82 6.32 9.30 -20.31
CA ALA A 82 5.82 8.76 -21.58
C ALA A 82 4.58 7.89 -21.40
N LEU A 83 4.55 7.06 -20.34
CA LEU A 83 3.40 6.24 -19.98
C LEU A 83 2.29 7.04 -19.28
N GLY A 84 2.66 8.01 -18.44
CA GLY A 84 1.72 8.95 -17.83
C GLY A 84 0.95 9.77 -18.86
N ALA A 85 1.59 10.17 -19.96
CA ALA A 85 0.97 10.82 -21.11
C ALA A 85 0.02 9.90 -21.91
N GLN A 86 0.07 8.59 -21.68
CA GLN A 86 -0.85 7.59 -22.22
C GLN A 86 -1.94 7.18 -21.20
N GLY A 87 -1.92 7.73 -19.99
CA GLY A 87 -2.87 7.37 -18.92
C GLY A 87 -2.49 6.14 -18.11
N TYR A 88 -1.21 5.75 -18.14
CA TYR A 88 -0.66 4.69 -17.31
C TYR A 88 0.02 5.27 -16.06
N ALA A 89 -0.47 4.91 -14.88
CA ALA A 89 0.10 5.29 -13.59
C ALA A 89 1.22 4.35 -13.18
N PHE A 90 2.39 4.89 -12.81
CA PHE A 90 3.45 4.12 -12.19
C PHE A 90 2.99 3.61 -10.82
N THR A 91 3.03 2.29 -10.65
CA THR A 91 2.68 1.61 -9.40
C THR A 91 3.94 1.44 -8.58
N TYR A 92 4.73 0.43 -8.86
CA TYR A 92 5.96 0.08 -8.16
C TYR A 92 6.91 -0.69 -9.10
N SER A 93 8.14 -0.91 -8.63
CA SER A 93 9.12 -1.78 -9.27
C SER A 93 9.18 -3.10 -8.50
N LEU A 94 9.14 -4.23 -9.21
CA LEU A 94 9.35 -5.55 -8.61
C LEU A 94 10.61 -6.20 -9.15
N ALA A 95 11.36 -6.86 -8.29
CA ALA A 95 12.37 -7.81 -8.70
C ALA A 95 11.74 -9.20 -8.89
N SER A 96 12.23 -9.96 -9.87
CA SER A 96 11.94 -11.39 -9.97
C SER A 96 12.54 -12.12 -8.77
N GLY A 97 11.82 -13.09 -8.21
CA GLY A 97 12.45 -14.01 -7.28
C GLY A 97 13.50 -14.88 -7.98
N GLY A 98 14.62 -15.12 -7.31
CA GLY A 98 15.71 -15.96 -7.81
C GLY A 98 17.07 -15.62 -7.20
N THR A 99 18.03 -16.53 -7.32
CA THR A 99 19.43 -16.37 -6.84
C THR A 99 20.38 -15.83 -7.91
N ALA A 100 19.89 -15.62 -9.13
CA ALA A 100 20.70 -15.14 -10.24
C ALA A 100 20.84 -13.61 -10.20
N PHE A 101 22.09 -13.14 -10.07
CA PHE A 101 22.44 -11.73 -10.16
C PHE A 101 22.97 -11.40 -11.57
N PRO A 102 22.60 -10.26 -12.17
CA PRO A 102 21.64 -9.27 -11.66
C PRO A 102 20.19 -9.78 -11.72
N VAL A 103 19.42 -9.51 -10.67
CA VAL A 103 18.02 -9.90 -10.59
C VAL A 103 17.20 -9.01 -11.55
N PRO A 104 16.40 -9.58 -12.47
CA PRO A 104 15.55 -8.78 -13.35
C PRO A 104 14.57 -7.94 -12.54
N ILE A 105 14.47 -6.64 -12.87
CA ILE A 105 13.49 -5.71 -12.29
C ILE A 105 12.49 -5.30 -13.37
N GLY A 106 11.21 -5.27 -13.02
CA GLY A 106 10.14 -4.74 -13.85
C GLY A 106 9.49 -3.52 -13.21
N ASP A 107 9.33 -2.45 -13.98
CA ASP A 107 8.56 -1.27 -13.59
C ASP A 107 7.10 -1.46 -14.04
N PHE A 108 6.18 -1.53 -13.07
CA PHE A 108 4.77 -1.81 -13.32
C PHE A 108 3.95 -0.52 -13.39
N TYR A 109 3.08 -0.48 -14.39
CA TYR A 109 2.17 0.62 -14.64
C TYR A 109 0.75 0.11 -14.79
N VAL A 110 -0.23 0.90 -14.38
CA VAL A 110 -1.65 0.53 -14.44
C VAL A 110 -2.47 1.60 -15.14
N THR A 111 -3.42 1.19 -15.96
CA THR A 111 -4.50 2.03 -16.46
C THR A 111 -5.83 1.39 -16.08
N ASP A 112 -6.88 2.20 -15.97
CA ASP A 112 -8.21 1.72 -15.63
C ASP A 112 -9.32 2.49 -16.34
N THR A 113 -10.52 1.93 -16.24
CA THR A 113 -11.75 2.45 -16.87
C THR A 113 -12.31 3.69 -16.18
N ALA A 114 -11.93 3.98 -14.93
CA ALA A 114 -12.34 5.18 -14.21
C ALA A 114 -11.48 6.40 -14.55
N HIS A 115 -10.26 6.19 -15.04
CA HIS A 115 -9.25 7.24 -15.28
C HIS A 115 -8.81 7.36 -16.74
N THR A 116 -9.63 6.95 -17.72
CA THR A 116 -9.29 6.95 -19.16
C THR A 116 -8.86 8.33 -19.71
N GLY A 117 -9.40 9.42 -19.16
CA GLY A 117 -9.03 10.80 -19.51
C GLY A 117 -7.85 11.37 -18.71
N THR A 118 -7.37 10.69 -17.68
CA THR A 118 -6.31 11.20 -16.81
C THR A 118 -4.95 11.08 -17.49
N ARG A 119 -4.15 12.15 -17.41
CA ARG A 119 -2.71 12.14 -17.74
C ARG A 119 -1.89 12.50 -16.52
N LEU A 120 -0.74 11.86 -16.40
CA LEU A 120 0.12 11.96 -15.23
C LEU A 120 1.45 12.57 -15.61
N ASP A 121 1.89 13.50 -14.77
CA ASP A 121 3.17 14.17 -14.89
C ASP A 121 3.98 13.88 -13.62
N TYR A 122 5.17 13.33 -13.81
CA TYR A 122 6.09 12.92 -12.76
C TYR A 122 7.24 13.90 -12.66
N ARG A 123 7.71 14.07 -11.43
CA ARG A 123 8.87 14.91 -11.12
C ARG A 123 9.77 14.20 -10.12
N MET A 124 11.07 14.31 -10.34
CA MET A 124 12.07 13.91 -9.36
C MET A 124 12.83 15.15 -8.90
N VAL A 125 12.95 15.31 -7.59
CA VAL A 125 13.73 16.39 -6.97
C VAL A 125 14.78 15.75 -6.07
N PRO A 126 16.03 16.23 -6.04
CA PRO A 126 17.04 15.74 -5.10
C PRO A 126 16.50 15.67 -3.67
N ASP A 127 16.90 14.64 -2.94
CA ASP A 127 16.57 14.53 -1.53
C ASP A 127 17.29 15.61 -0.71
N VAL A 128 16.70 15.96 0.42
CA VAL A 128 17.22 16.99 1.33
C VAL A 128 17.37 16.42 2.73
N ALA A 129 18.47 16.78 3.38
CA ALA A 129 18.74 16.34 4.74
C ALA A 129 17.96 17.15 5.77
N GLY A 130 17.32 16.45 6.70
CA GLY A 130 16.60 17.04 7.83
C GLY A 130 15.10 17.16 7.58
N VAL A 131 14.32 16.86 8.61
CA VAL A 131 12.85 16.80 8.53
C VAL A 131 12.24 18.12 8.08
N SER A 132 12.70 19.25 8.64
CA SER A 132 12.18 20.57 8.27
C SER A 132 12.45 20.92 6.80
N ALA A 133 13.63 20.60 6.28
CA ALA A 133 13.98 20.87 4.89
C ALA A 133 13.14 19.99 3.94
N LEU A 134 12.97 18.71 4.30
CA LEU A 134 12.13 17.79 3.54
C LEU A 134 10.67 18.28 3.53
N VAL A 135 10.09 18.63 4.67
CA VAL A 135 8.71 19.16 4.73
C VAL A 135 8.54 20.45 3.92
N ALA A 136 9.53 21.35 3.95
CA ALA A 136 9.51 22.55 3.13
C ALA A 136 9.51 22.20 1.63
N GLN A 137 10.35 21.25 1.21
CA GLN A 137 10.39 20.75 -0.17
C GLN A 137 9.05 20.10 -0.56
N LEU A 138 8.50 19.22 0.27
CA LEU A 138 7.22 18.55 0.02
C LEU A 138 6.09 19.57 -0.15
N ASN A 139 6.01 20.58 0.72
CA ASN A 139 5.02 21.65 0.61
C ASN A 139 5.21 22.53 -0.64
N ALA A 140 6.46 22.82 -1.03
CA ALA A 140 6.74 23.59 -2.24
C ALA A 140 6.30 22.85 -3.52
N GLN A 141 6.48 21.52 -3.58
CA GLN A 141 5.96 20.70 -4.68
C GLN A 141 4.45 20.53 -4.59
N GLY A 142 3.91 20.32 -3.39
CA GLY A 142 2.49 20.16 -3.14
C GLY A 142 1.66 21.40 -3.50
N ALA A 143 2.20 22.60 -3.30
CA ALA A 143 1.58 23.85 -3.75
C ALA A 143 1.44 23.94 -5.28
N GLN A 144 2.28 23.23 -6.04
CA GLN A 144 2.22 23.12 -7.50
C GLN A 144 1.34 21.94 -7.98
N GLY A 145 0.70 21.24 -7.04
CA GLY A 145 -0.15 20.09 -7.30
C GLY A 145 0.58 18.76 -7.46
N TYR A 146 1.82 18.66 -7.00
CA TYR A 146 2.57 17.40 -7.00
C TYR A 146 2.42 16.66 -5.67
N LEU A 147 1.77 15.49 -5.71
CA LEU A 147 1.69 14.56 -4.58
C LEU A 147 3.01 13.80 -4.45
N TYR A 148 3.53 13.75 -3.24
CA TYR A 148 4.69 12.94 -2.91
C TYR A 148 4.33 11.45 -2.99
N LYS A 149 5.15 10.69 -3.71
CA LYS A 149 4.94 9.27 -3.91
C LYS A 149 5.92 8.43 -3.08
N SER A 150 7.21 8.69 -3.21
CA SER A 150 8.27 7.99 -2.48
C SER A 150 9.65 8.61 -2.69
N GLY A 151 10.62 8.25 -1.85
CA GLY A 151 12.03 8.33 -2.20
C GLY A 151 12.40 7.28 -3.25
N MET A 152 13.35 7.62 -4.12
CA MET A 152 13.86 6.78 -5.19
C MET A 152 15.39 6.76 -5.14
N ALA A 153 15.94 5.57 -5.33
CA ALA A 153 17.37 5.31 -5.40
C ALA A 153 17.64 4.31 -6.52
N PHE A 154 18.84 4.36 -7.09
CA PHE A 154 19.33 3.33 -8.00
C PHE A 154 20.57 2.64 -7.41
N PRO A 155 20.78 1.35 -7.66
CA PRO A 155 21.96 0.64 -7.15
C PRO A 155 23.28 1.25 -7.61
N SER A 156 23.28 1.84 -8.80
CA SER A 156 24.39 2.57 -9.40
C SER A 156 24.76 3.86 -8.64
N SER A 157 23.87 4.37 -7.78
CA SER A 157 24.13 5.53 -6.93
C SER A 157 23.33 5.47 -5.63
N THR A 158 23.91 4.86 -4.60
CA THR A 158 23.30 4.78 -3.25
C THR A 158 23.39 6.09 -2.46
N GLN A 159 24.09 7.09 -3.00
CA GLN A 159 24.24 8.43 -2.39
C GLN A 159 23.34 9.48 -3.04
N ASP A 160 22.88 9.26 -4.29
CA ASP A 160 21.86 10.11 -4.93
C ASP A 160 20.48 9.52 -4.63
N LEU A 161 19.75 10.18 -3.73
CA LEU A 161 18.35 9.91 -3.43
C LEU A 161 17.53 11.03 -4.04
N ARG A 162 16.41 10.68 -4.69
CA ARG A 162 15.46 11.66 -5.21
C ARG A 162 14.06 11.39 -4.72
N ASN A 163 13.35 12.45 -4.38
CA ASN A 163 11.93 12.40 -4.05
C ASN A 163 11.12 12.40 -5.36
N LEU A 164 10.31 11.35 -5.54
CA LEU A 164 9.38 11.21 -6.65
C LEU A 164 8.04 11.83 -6.28
N TYR A 165 7.53 12.64 -7.19
CA TYR A 165 6.20 13.21 -7.13
C TYR A 165 5.40 12.91 -8.39
N VAL A 166 4.08 12.96 -8.26
CA VAL A 166 3.13 12.77 -9.34
C VAL A 166 2.04 13.83 -9.28
N ARG A 167 1.60 14.31 -10.44
CA ARG A 167 0.46 15.22 -10.59
C ARG A 167 -0.47 14.69 -11.67
N SER A 168 -1.77 14.79 -11.42
CA SER A 168 -2.78 14.54 -12.43
C SER A 168 -3.12 15.82 -13.19
N SER A 169 -3.20 15.73 -14.52
CA SER A 169 -3.71 16.80 -15.40
C SER A 169 -5.21 17.03 -15.26
N SER A 170 -5.95 16.05 -14.73
CA SER A 170 -7.41 16.10 -14.61
C SER A 170 -7.88 16.63 -13.23
N ALA A 171 -6.97 16.78 -12.26
CA ALA A 171 -7.29 17.21 -10.91
C ALA A 171 -6.44 18.41 -10.48
N ALA A 172 -7.09 19.56 -10.27
CA ALA A 172 -6.47 20.73 -9.66
C ALA A 172 -6.47 20.60 -8.12
N ALA A 173 -5.69 19.66 -7.60
CA ALA A 173 -5.45 19.49 -6.17
C ALA A 173 -4.11 20.13 -5.76
N THR A 174 -4.07 20.69 -4.56
CA THR A 174 -2.82 21.04 -3.86
C THR A 174 -2.67 20.18 -2.62
N TYR A 175 -1.41 20.01 -2.19
CA TYR A 175 -1.05 19.15 -1.08
C TYR A 175 -0.22 19.91 -0.05
N SER A 176 -0.57 19.77 1.22
CA SER A 176 0.24 20.27 2.34
C SER A 176 0.68 19.14 3.25
N TYR A 177 1.90 19.21 3.76
CA TYR A 177 2.54 18.14 4.52
C TYR A 177 2.90 18.59 5.92
N GLU A 178 2.70 17.68 6.86
CA GLU A 178 3.10 17.83 8.25
C GLU A 178 3.72 16.55 8.77
N THR A 179 4.53 16.67 9.82
CA THR A 179 5.21 15.54 10.45
C THR A 179 4.88 15.45 11.92
N ARG A 180 4.92 14.21 12.43
CA ARG A 180 4.75 13.90 13.85
C ARG A 180 5.83 12.93 14.32
N PRO A 181 6.00 12.75 15.65
CA PRO A 181 6.90 11.74 16.17
C PRO A 181 6.67 10.37 15.52
N ALA A 182 7.77 9.67 15.22
CA ALA A 182 7.73 8.37 14.57
C ALA A 182 6.97 7.32 15.37
N VAL A 183 6.41 6.35 14.66
CA VAL A 183 5.78 5.14 15.23
C VAL A 183 6.64 4.42 16.27
N GLY A 184 7.98 4.38 16.09
CA GLY A 184 8.88 3.71 17.03
C GLY A 184 8.97 4.37 18.43
N ALA A 185 8.55 5.63 18.54
CA ALA A 185 8.52 6.38 19.79
C ALA A 185 7.15 6.33 20.49
N LEU A 186 6.16 5.68 19.88
CA LEU A 186 4.78 5.65 20.34
C LEU A 186 4.40 4.23 20.75
N ASP A 187 3.47 4.11 21.66
CA ASP A 187 2.70 2.89 21.85
C ASP A 187 1.42 2.90 21.01
N THR A 188 0.66 1.82 21.06
CA THR A 188 -0.60 1.70 20.31
C THR A 188 -1.59 2.84 20.61
N SER A 189 -1.68 3.28 21.87
CA SER A 189 -2.61 4.35 22.28
C SER A 189 -2.16 5.72 21.74
N GLY A 190 -0.88 6.06 21.92
CA GLY A 190 -0.28 7.30 21.43
C GLY A 190 -0.29 7.39 19.89
N PHE A 191 -0.07 6.27 19.20
CA PHE A 191 -0.22 6.23 17.74
C PHE A 191 -1.67 6.44 17.31
N THR A 192 -2.63 5.82 17.98
CA THR A 192 -4.07 6.02 17.71
C THR A 192 -4.50 7.47 17.95
N GLN A 193 -4.03 8.09 19.03
CA GLN A 193 -4.29 9.50 19.32
C GLN A 193 -3.71 10.42 18.24
N GLN A 194 -2.47 10.15 17.79
CA GLN A 194 -1.85 10.92 16.72
C GLN A 194 -2.64 10.83 15.42
N LEU A 195 -3.10 9.63 15.04
CA LEU A 195 -3.94 9.43 13.86
C LEU A 195 -5.23 10.24 13.95
N ALA A 196 -5.91 10.22 15.11
CA ALA A 196 -7.15 10.95 15.34
C ALA A 196 -6.96 12.48 15.28
N GLU A 197 -5.87 13.00 15.87
CA GLU A 197 -5.56 14.43 15.81
C GLU A 197 -5.31 14.88 14.36
N MET A 198 -4.53 14.12 13.61
CA MET A 198 -4.19 14.47 12.24
C MET A 198 -5.39 14.32 11.30
N SER A 199 -6.15 13.24 11.42
CA SER A 199 -7.33 13.04 10.57
C SER A 199 -8.43 14.06 10.87
N GLY A 200 -8.60 14.47 12.14
CA GLY A 200 -9.51 15.55 12.53
C GLY A 200 -9.16 16.91 11.91
N ARG A 201 -7.89 17.11 11.53
CA ARG A 201 -7.40 18.30 10.80
C ARG A 201 -7.43 18.13 9.27
N GLY A 202 -7.90 16.97 8.78
CA GLY A 202 -7.98 16.62 7.36
C GLY A 202 -6.68 16.07 6.77
N PHE A 203 -5.74 15.63 7.61
CA PHE A 203 -4.49 15.03 7.16
C PHE A 203 -4.58 13.50 7.10
N ARG A 204 -4.19 12.94 5.97
CA ARG A 204 -4.03 11.50 5.73
C ARG A 204 -2.64 11.02 6.13
N TYR A 205 -2.56 9.89 6.82
CA TYR A 205 -1.31 9.24 7.16
C TYR A 205 -0.64 8.59 5.94
N MET A 206 0.61 8.98 5.67
CA MET A 206 1.41 8.42 4.57
C MET A 206 2.32 7.28 5.01
N GLY A 207 2.72 7.25 6.28
CA GLY A 207 3.67 6.27 6.81
C GLY A 207 4.87 6.91 7.50
N PRO A 208 5.73 6.09 8.11
CA PRO A 208 7.01 6.54 8.63
C PRO A 208 7.99 6.80 7.47
N LEU A 209 8.80 7.84 7.62
CA LEU A 209 9.93 8.18 6.75
C LEU A 209 11.18 8.43 7.59
N ILE A 210 12.33 8.38 6.92
CA ILE A 210 13.63 8.69 7.50
C ILE A 210 14.26 9.81 6.67
N SER A 211 14.75 10.86 7.33
CA SER A 211 15.61 11.88 6.72
C SER A 211 16.82 12.10 7.62
N GLY A 212 18.03 11.93 7.08
CA GLY A 212 19.23 11.85 7.89
C GLY A 212 19.14 10.71 8.91
N ASN A 213 19.27 11.05 10.20
CA ASN A 213 19.17 10.09 11.32
C ASN A 213 17.80 10.15 12.02
N GLU A 214 16.85 10.92 11.51
CA GLU A 214 15.56 11.14 12.14
C GLU A 214 14.47 10.37 11.42
N MET A 215 13.75 9.53 12.17
CA MET A 215 12.51 8.92 11.74
C MET A 215 11.34 9.78 12.18
N PHE A 216 10.30 9.90 11.35
CA PHE A 216 9.09 10.65 11.65
C PHE A 216 7.90 10.08 10.88
N ASN A 217 6.69 10.38 11.33
CA ASN A 217 5.48 10.05 10.61
C ASN A 217 5.12 11.20 9.67
N LEU A 218 4.92 10.90 8.38
CA LEU A 218 4.47 11.88 7.39
C LEU A 218 2.96 11.84 7.23
N TYR A 219 2.36 13.02 7.15
CA TYR A 219 0.96 13.22 6.84
C TYR A 219 0.79 14.20 5.69
N VAL A 220 -0.24 14.00 4.87
CA VAL A 220 -0.60 14.87 3.75
C VAL A 220 -2.06 15.28 3.83
N LYS A 221 -2.32 16.56 3.61
CA LYS A 221 -3.66 17.09 3.40
C LYS A 221 -3.81 17.45 1.94
N ASP A 222 -4.74 16.78 1.28
CA ASP A 222 -5.16 17.06 -0.08
C ASP A 222 -6.35 18.05 -0.01
N SER A 223 -6.24 19.15 -0.74
CA SER A 223 -7.27 20.19 -0.86
C SER A 223 -8.65 19.69 -1.32
N LYS A 224 -8.73 18.50 -1.91
CA LYS A 224 -9.93 17.85 -2.44
C LYS A 224 -10.26 16.54 -1.73
N ALA A 225 -9.49 16.13 -0.72
CA ALA A 225 -9.75 14.88 -0.02
C ALA A 225 -10.93 14.97 0.95
N PRO A 226 -11.70 13.87 1.11
CA PRO A 226 -12.60 13.75 2.25
C PRO A 226 -11.78 13.58 3.54
N ALA A 227 -12.49 13.52 4.67
CA ALA A 227 -11.90 13.06 5.93
C ALA A 227 -11.49 11.57 5.85
N PHE A 228 -10.63 11.15 6.77
CA PHE A 228 -10.16 9.76 6.88
C PHE A 228 -10.43 9.23 8.29
N GLU A 229 -10.81 7.96 8.37
CA GLU A 229 -10.97 7.22 9.61
C GLU A 229 -9.91 6.11 9.67
N TYR A 230 -9.35 5.85 10.84
CA TYR A 230 -8.34 4.81 11.05
C TYR A 230 -8.80 3.77 12.05
N ALA A 231 -8.52 2.50 11.75
CA ALA A 231 -8.67 1.39 12.68
C ALA A 231 -7.31 0.73 12.90
N VAL A 232 -6.95 0.54 14.18
CA VAL A 232 -5.65 0.00 14.61
C VAL A 232 -5.90 -1.29 15.38
N PHE A 233 -5.26 -2.37 14.96
CA PHE A 233 -5.39 -3.67 15.63
C PHE A 233 -4.03 -4.14 16.12
N ALA A 234 -3.92 -4.51 17.38
CA ALA A 234 -2.72 -5.14 17.90
C ALA A 234 -2.45 -6.48 17.18
N LEU A 235 -1.18 -6.74 16.90
CA LEU A 235 -0.66 -8.00 16.38
C LEU A 235 0.14 -8.69 17.49
N ALA A 236 -0.09 -9.98 17.67
CA ALA A 236 0.76 -10.79 18.53
C ALA A 236 2.16 -10.91 17.91
N ALA A 237 3.19 -11.05 18.73
CA ALA A 237 4.54 -11.37 18.24
C ALA A 237 4.49 -12.66 17.40
N PRO A 238 5.17 -12.72 16.23
CA PRO A 238 6.20 -11.80 15.73
C PRO A 238 5.68 -10.60 14.89
N PHE A 239 4.45 -10.15 15.15
CA PHE A 239 3.82 -8.96 14.56
C PHE A 239 3.38 -9.11 13.10
N GLY A 240 3.13 -10.35 12.67
CA GLY A 240 2.43 -10.66 11.43
C GLY A 240 1.07 -11.30 11.68
N MET A 241 0.44 -11.72 10.59
CA MET A 241 -0.75 -12.58 10.66
C MET A 241 -0.28 -14.03 10.63
N ALA A 242 -0.88 -14.87 11.48
CA ALA A 242 -0.44 -16.25 11.67
C ALA A 242 -0.33 -17.08 10.37
N ASN A 243 -1.29 -16.90 9.46
CA ASN A 243 -1.33 -17.57 8.15
C ASN A 243 -2.29 -16.83 7.21
N GLY A 244 -2.33 -17.26 5.94
CA GLY A 244 -3.21 -16.69 4.91
C GLY A 244 -4.70 -16.71 5.25
N THR A 245 -5.19 -17.73 5.97
CA THR A 245 -6.61 -17.80 6.40
C THR A 245 -6.94 -16.72 7.41
N ALA A 246 -6.12 -16.57 8.45
CA ALA A 246 -6.29 -15.52 9.46
C ALA A 246 -6.19 -14.12 8.83
N LEU A 247 -5.24 -13.93 7.91
CA LEU A 247 -5.12 -12.70 7.13
C LEU A 247 -6.39 -12.42 6.31
N LYS A 248 -6.88 -13.40 5.53
CA LYS A 248 -8.07 -13.23 4.71
C LYS A 248 -9.31 -12.89 5.54
N GLN A 249 -9.51 -13.58 6.66
CA GLN A 249 -10.61 -13.30 7.58
C GLN A 249 -10.58 -11.84 8.06
N ARG A 250 -9.41 -11.35 8.47
CA ARG A 250 -9.23 -9.96 8.90
C ARG A 250 -9.48 -8.96 7.77
N LEU A 251 -8.98 -9.25 6.57
CA LEU A 251 -9.21 -8.41 5.40
C LEU A 251 -10.69 -8.33 5.03
N ASP A 252 -11.41 -9.45 5.10
CA ASP A 252 -12.85 -9.48 4.81
C ASP A 252 -13.67 -8.72 5.86
N GLU A 253 -13.32 -8.87 7.14
CA GLU A 253 -13.99 -8.13 8.21
C GLU A 253 -13.85 -6.61 8.04
N MET A 254 -12.63 -6.14 7.72
CA MET A 254 -12.37 -4.72 7.53
C MET A 254 -12.88 -4.21 6.19
N GLY A 255 -12.76 -5.03 5.15
CA GLY A 255 -13.30 -4.76 3.83
C GLY A 255 -14.81 -4.57 3.83
N ALA A 256 -15.55 -5.41 4.55
CA ALA A 256 -17.00 -5.25 4.74
C ALA A 256 -17.39 -3.90 5.35
N LYS A 257 -16.51 -3.30 6.17
CA LYS A 257 -16.69 -1.99 6.79
C LYS A 257 -16.20 -0.82 5.90
N GLY A 258 -15.63 -1.12 4.74
CA GLY A 258 -15.07 -0.14 3.80
C GLY A 258 -13.66 0.33 4.16
N HIS A 259 -12.92 -0.43 4.98
CA HIS A 259 -11.56 -0.07 5.35
C HIS A 259 -10.53 -0.74 4.44
N LEU A 260 -9.62 0.07 3.90
CA LEU A 260 -8.44 -0.32 3.15
C LEU A 260 -7.28 -0.64 4.10
N LEU A 261 -6.49 -1.67 3.79
CA LEU A 261 -5.31 -2.03 4.56
C LEU A 261 -4.24 -0.95 4.34
N ARG A 262 -3.51 -0.53 5.37
CA ARG A 262 -2.33 0.33 5.23
C ARG A 262 -1.02 -0.42 5.50
N GLY A 263 -1.10 -1.59 6.13
CA GLY A 263 0.02 -2.48 6.41
C GLY A 263 0.19 -2.72 7.91
N ALA A 264 1.23 -3.48 8.25
CA ALA A 264 1.68 -3.66 9.63
C ALA A 264 2.75 -2.61 9.99
N LEU A 265 2.73 -2.15 11.23
CA LEU A 265 3.69 -1.22 11.81
C LEU A 265 4.20 -1.80 13.12
N VAL A 266 5.49 -1.57 13.38
CA VAL A 266 6.11 -1.94 14.64
C VAL A 266 6.32 -0.65 15.44
N LEU A 267 5.84 -0.66 16.68
CA LEU A 267 5.77 0.48 17.60
C LEU A 267 6.72 0.27 18.79
N ARG A 268 6.84 1.30 19.64
CA ARG A 268 7.50 1.27 20.96
C ARG A 268 8.83 0.51 20.95
N GLY A 269 9.81 1.01 20.21
CA GLY A 269 11.15 0.40 20.16
C GLY A 269 11.17 -1.08 19.76
N ASN A 270 10.21 -1.51 18.93
CA ASN A 270 10.02 -2.89 18.47
C ASN A 270 9.40 -3.89 19.46
N THR A 271 8.57 -3.40 20.37
CA THR A 271 7.89 -4.26 21.37
C THR A 271 6.39 -4.44 21.12
N GLU A 272 5.79 -3.64 20.25
CA GLU A 272 4.38 -3.73 19.88
C GLU A 272 4.22 -3.79 18.36
N GLY A 273 3.32 -4.63 17.87
CA GLY A 273 2.93 -4.70 16.46
C GLY A 273 1.49 -4.27 16.29
N VAL A 274 1.20 -3.52 15.23
CA VAL A 274 -0.17 -3.17 14.86
C VAL A 274 -0.42 -3.35 13.38
N GLN A 275 -1.65 -3.70 13.02
CA GLN A 275 -2.16 -3.63 11.66
C GLN A 275 -3.05 -2.39 11.53
N LEU A 276 -2.73 -1.55 10.55
CA LEU A 276 -3.43 -0.30 10.31
C LEU A 276 -4.39 -0.45 9.13
N TYR A 277 -5.58 0.10 9.30
CA TYR A 277 -6.62 0.21 8.29
C TYR A 277 -7.10 1.65 8.19
N GLU A 278 -7.50 2.07 6.99
CA GLU A 278 -7.98 3.42 6.68
C GLU A 278 -9.28 3.35 5.90
N LYS A 279 -10.24 4.20 6.25
CA LYS A 279 -11.47 4.41 5.48
C LYS A 279 -11.52 5.87 5.03
N SER A 280 -11.66 6.07 3.73
CA SER A 280 -11.90 7.39 3.15
C SER A 280 -13.35 7.79 3.35
N GLY A 281 -13.63 9.06 3.63
CA GLY A 281 -15.00 9.55 3.84
C GLY A 281 -15.86 9.52 2.56
N ASP A 282 -15.25 9.37 1.39
CA ASP A 282 -15.92 9.13 0.11
C ASP A 282 -16.02 7.64 -0.26
N GLN A 283 -15.55 6.73 0.60
CA GLN A 283 -15.69 5.30 0.41
C GLN A 283 -17.14 4.88 0.71
N GLN A 284 -17.83 4.39 -0.32
CA GLN A 284 -19.15 3.82 -0.22
C GLN A 284 -19.07 2.30 -0.33
N GLY A 285 -19.80 1.59 0.52
CA GLY A 285 -19.84 0.13 0.50
C GLY A 285 -18.54 -0.57 0.91
N ALA A 286 -18.51 -1.87 0.67
CA ALA A 286 -17.40 -2.74 1.04
C ALA A 286 -16.22 -2.64 0.06
N ILE A 287 -15.02 -2.75 0.60
CA ILE A 287 -13.80 -3.05 -0.14
C ILE A 287 -13.64 -4.56 -0.16
N GLU A 288 -13.42 -5.12 -1.34
CA GLU A 288 -13.19 -6.56 -1.48
C GLU A 288 -11.71 -6.85 -1.63
N TYR A 289 -11.25 -7.88 -0.91
CA TYR A 289 -9.86 -8.33 -0.95
C TYR A 289 -9.75 -9.69 -1.62
N ARG A 290 -8.85 -9.78 -2.58
CA ARG A 290 -8.35 -11.03 -3.14
C ARG A 290 -6.99 -11.32 -2.52
N LEU A 291 -6.86 -12.50 -1.95
CA LEU A 291 -5.61 -13.01 -1.39
C LEU A 291 -5.21 -14.25 -2.17
N GLU A 292 -4.05 -14.20 -2.80
CA GLU A 292 -3.51 -15.32 -3.59
C GLU A 292 -2.14 -15.69 -3.05
N SER A 293 -1.91 -16.98 -2.80
CA SER A 293 -0.56 -17.48 -2.52
C SER A 293 0.32 -17.26 -3.75
N VAL A 294 1.50 -16.69 -3.53
CA VAL A 294 2.47 -16.45 -4.60
C VAL A 294 3.78 -17.14 -4.27
N SER A 295 4.41 -17.73 -5.29
CA SER A 295 5.76 -18.27 -5.14
C SER A 295 6.72 -17.11 -4.95
N ASN A 296 7.65 -17.26 -4.01
CA ASN A 296 8.77 -16.33 -3.83
C ASN A 296 9.70 -16.29 -5.06
N ASN A 297 9.57 -17.23 -5.99
CA ASN A 297 10.32 -17.33 -7.26
C ASN A 297 9.44 -17.05 -8.49
N ALA A 298 8.27 -16.42 -8.32
CA ALA A 298 7.43 -16.05 -9.45
C ALA A 298 8.20 -15.11 -10.41
N SER A 299 8.17 -15.42 -11.70
CA SER A 299 8.78 -14.57 -12.71
C SER A 299 7.97 -13.29 -12.89
N LEU A 300 8.62 -12.24 -13.40
CA LEU A 300 7.95 -10.98 -13.72
C LEU A 300 6.77 -11.16 -14.69
N ALA A 301 6.90 -12.09 -15.65
CA ALA A 301 5.82 -12.41 -16.59
C ALA A 301 4.62 -13.06 -15.88
N GLN A 302 4.85 -14.00 -14.95
CA GLN A 302 3.79 -14.61 -14.15
C GLN A 302 3.08 -13.56 -13.28
N ARG A 303 3.82 -12.59 -12.75
CA ARG A 303 3.28 -11.48 -11.96
C ARG A 303 2.43 -10.54 -12.80
N LEU A 304 2.91 -10.17 -13.99
CA LEU A 304 2.16 -9.37 -14.95
C LEU A 304 0.86 -10.06 -15.37
N GLU A 305 0.91 -11.36 -15.64
CA GLU A 305 -0.27 -12.14 -15.99
C GLU A 305 -1.28 -12.15 -14.83
N GLN A 306 -0.84 -12.41 -13.60
CA GLN A 306 -1.69 -12.37 -12.42
C GLN A 306 -2.37 -11.01 -12.24
N PHE A 307 -1.61 -9.91 -12.34
CA PHE A 307 -2.16 -8.57 -12.19
C PHE A 307 -3.19 -8.25 -13.28
N ASN A 308 -2.95 -8.65 -14.53
CA ASN A 308 -3.90 -8.44 -15.61
C ASN A 308 -5.17 -9.29 -15.47
N ARG A 309 -5.05 -10.57 -15.07
CA ARG A 309 -6.22 -11.41 -14.79
C ARG A 309 -7.09 -10.80 -13.70
N ASN A 310 -6.49 -10.31 -12.61
CA ASN A 310 -7.21 -9.69 -11.51
C ASN A 310 -7.85 -8.35 -11.91
N ALA A 311 -7.11 -7.50 -12.65
CA ALA A 311 -7.58 -6.19 -13.06
C ALA A 311 -8.77 -6.28 -14.05
N ALA A 312 -8.84 -7.34 -14.85
CA ALA A 312 -9.99 -7.63 -15.71
C ALA A 312 -11.28 -7.89 -14.90
N GLU A 313 -11.16 -8.31 -13.65
CA GLU A 313 -12.28 -8.52 -12.71
C GLU A 313 -12.45 -7.35 -11.71
N GLY A 314 -11.67 -6.29 -11.89
CA GLY A 314 -11.65 -5.08 -11.07
C GLY A 314 -10.84 -5.17 -9.78
N PHE A 315 -10.01 -6.20 -9.63
CA PHE A 315 -9.05 -6.32 -8.53
C PHE A 315 -7.70 -5.75 -8.93
N PHE A 316 -7.31 -4.63 -8.32
CA PHE A 316 -6.03 -3.99 -8.55
C PHE A 316 -4.99 -4.45 -7.54
N ALA A 317 -3.76 -4.71 -7.99
CA ALA A 317 -2.67 -5.13 -7.15
C ALA A 317 -2.37 -4.09 -6.06
N PHE A 318 -2.32 -4.57 -4.82
CA PHE A 318 -2.18 -3.74 -3.62
C PHE A 318 -0.86 -3.98 -2.88
N GLY A 319 -0.24 -5.14 -3.08
CA GLY A 319 1.08 -5.46 -2.54
C GLY A 319 1.16 -6.88 -2.02
N ASP A 320 2.39 -7.31 -1.73
CA ASP A 320 2.66 -8.61 -1.15
C ASP A 320 2.83 -8.52 0.37
N VAL A 321 2.47 -9.59 1.06
CA VAL A 321 2.70 -9.78 2.49
C VAL A 321 3.23 -11.17 2.76
N VAL A 322 4.01 -11.30 3.83
CA VAL A 322 4.46 -12.58 4.37
C VAL A 322 3.71 -12.82 5.67
N THR A 323 3.11 -13.99 5.82
CA THR A 323 2.49 -14.44 7.06
C THR A 323 3.50 -15.18 7.94
N ASP A 324 3.21 -15.33 9.23
CA ASP A 324 4.18 -15.88 10.20
C ASP A 324 4.54 -17.35 9.93
N ASP A 325 3.73 -18.07 9.15
CA ASP A 325 4.03 -19.39 8.60
C ASP A 325 5.03 -19.37 7.41
N GLY A 326 5.59 -18.20 7.09
CA GLY A 326 6.60 -17.99 6.05
C GLY A 326 6.04 -17.98 4.62
N ARG A 327 4.72 -17.91 4.44
CA ARG A 327 4.09 -17.91 3.12
C ARG A 327 3.91 -16.52 2.56
N PHE A 328 4.22 -16.37 1.27
CA PHE A 328 4.02 -15.13 0.52
C PHE A 328 2.62 -15.12 -0.08
N HIS A 329 1.95 -13.98 0.10
CA HIS A 329 0.64 -13.73 -0.47
C HIS A 329 0.60 -12.40 -1.20
N SER A 330 -0.01 -12.39 -2.38
CA SER A 330 -0.36 -11.17 -3.11
C SER A 330 -1.77 -10.74 -2.69
N ILE A 331 -1.91 -9.45 -2.39
CA ILE A 331 -3.20 -8.81 -2.10
C ILE A 331 -3.59 -7.98 -3.33
N SER A 332 -4.82 -8.17 -3.81
CA SER A 332 -5.47 -7.26 -4.75
C SER A 332 -6.79 -6.77 -4.17
N VAL A 333 -7.20 -5.56 -4.53
CA VAL A 333 -8.38 -4.88 -3.94
C VAL A 333 -9.33 -4.38 -5.01
N ARG A 334 -10.62 -4.42 -4.71
CA ARG A 334 -11.70 -3.91 -5.56
C ARG A 334 -12.59 -2.94 -4.79
N ASN A 335 -13.26 -2.04 -5.52
CA ASN A 335 -14.19 -1.02 -4.99
C ASN A 335 -13.53 0.01 -4.06
N VAL A 336 -12.22 0.22 -4.20
CA VAL A 336 -11.50 1.21 -3.41
C VAL A 336 -11.59 2.58 -4.09
N ARG A 337 -12.16 3.57 -3.39
CA ARG A 337 -12.30 4.93 -3.94
C ARG A 337 -10.97 5.67 -4.06
N ARG A 338 -10.07 5.49 -3.08
CA ARG A 338 -8.77 6.17 -2.98
C ARG A 338 -7.65 5.20 -2.64
N MET A 339 -7.23 4.41 -3.63
CA MET A 339 -6.17 3.43 -3.44
C MET A 339 -4.81 4.11 -3.23
N VAL A 340 -4.16 3.80 -2.10
CA VAL A 340 -2.77 4.16 -1.85
C VAL A 340 -2.01 2.90 -1.53
N HIS A 341 -1.07 2.54 -2.38
CA HIS A 341 -0.21 1.39 -2.17
C HIS A 341 0.66 1.62 -0.93
N PRO A 342 0.76 0.65 0.00
CA PRO A 342 1.49 0.79 1.24
C PRO A 342 2.98 1.04 0.98
N LEU A 343 3.52 0.49 -0.11
CA LEU A 343 4.91 0.69 -0.55
C LEU A 343 5.12 1.71 -1.67
N ALA A 344 4.05 2.20 -2.31
CA ALA A 344 4.23 2.96 -3.55
C ALA A 344 3.43 4.24 -3.61
N GLY A 345 2.73 4.60 -2.54
CA GLY A 345 1.90 5.81 -2.53
C GLY A 345 0.69 5.67 -3.46
N ALA A 346 0.09 6.80 -3.83
CA ALA A 346 -1.01 6.82 -4.79
C ALA A 346 -0.51 6.51 -6.20
N SER A 347 -1.34 5.80 -6.98
CA SER A 347 -1.13 5.63 -8.43
C SER A 347 -1.81 6.77 -9.19
N PHE A 348 -3.08 7.03 -8.88
CA PHE A 348 -3.83 8.18 -9.38
C PHE A 348 -4.01 9.19 -8.24
N PRO A 349 -3.38 10.39 -8.31
CA PRO A 349 -3.43 11.41 -7.26
C PRO A 349 -4.65 12.32 -7.32
#